data_AF-A0A961MW54-F1
#
_entry.id   AF-A0A961MW54-F1
#
_cell.length_a   1.000
_cell.length_b   1.000
_cell.length_c   1.000
_cell.angle_alpha   90.00
_cell.angle_beta   90.00
_cell.angle_gamma   90.00
#
_symmetry.space_group_name_H-M   'P 1'
#
loop_
_entity.id
_entity.type
_entity.pdbx_description
1 polymer ?
#
loop_
_entity_poly.entity_id
_entity_poly.type
_entity_poly.pdbx_seq_one_letter_code
_entity_poly.pdbx_strand_id
1 'polypeptide(L)'
;MLPSTAFRTLALATALPLVVALPAAAQIDLTALSTETRAYETATSWQERPYRPAGVVEYVSMPGSVILDVRMVFDGPWSDEVQRVSVSSRDIRLVLPDGTELGAVGGHPNWGQMTLQSRSLSGSRPRDFPTDDRDLYWNGIFIVPKGTTTATLRLGGDVRFEGAVTVPGPTREEDAASFATFRPTGVRRFRIAELQDGRGTEAVSSTIPAPQGMVIAEVEIDVSGVMSNQVDGDDRFTWNTHNFRLVDDAGVTMGLVGERFMNRVLDSQYNGVNVGSSTERTVLWVVPEDLTEARLLFGETEVARVPLGTAAITDTD
;
A
#
# COMPACT_ATOMS: atom_id res chain seq x y z
N MET A 1 61.77 -68.19 33.15
CA MET A 1 60.81 -67.71 32.13
C MET A 1 59.43 -68.18 32.56
N LEU A 2 58.58 -67.23 32.96
CA LEU A 2 57.27 -67.46 33.60
C LEU A 2 56.16 -67.72 32.56
N PRO A 3 55.14 -68.53 32.88
CA PRO A 3 53.89 -68.64 32.13
C PRO A 3 52.69 -67.90 32.79
N SER A 4 51.60 -67.80 32.02
CA SER A 4 50.17 -67.85 32.43
C SER A 4 49.45 -66.63 33.04
N THR A 5 48.61 -66.00 32.18
CA THR A 5 47.24 -65.45 32.33
C THR A 5 46.69 -64.88 33.65
N ALA A 6 46.10 -63.68 33.57
CA ALA A 6 44.82 -63.33 34.21
C ALA A 6 44.13 -62.12 33.54
N PHE A 7 42.80 -62.26 33.37
CA PHE A 7 41.81 -61.27 32.94
C PHE A 7 41.79 -59.98 33.78
N ARG A 8 41.36 -58.84 33.19
CA ARG A 8 40.16 -58.08 33.64
C ARG A 8 39.86 -56.77 32.88
N THR A 9 38.58 -56.67 32.50
CA THR A 9 37.68 -55.49 32.36
C THR A 9 37.89 -54.45 31.26
N LEU A 10 36.99 -54.51 30.26
CA LEU A 10 36.44 -53.36 29.54
C LEU A 10 35.78 -52.37 30.50
N ALA A 11 36.01 -51.07 30.29
CA ALA A 11 35.11 -50.00 30.70
C ALA A 11 34.74 -49.20 29.45
N LEU A 12 33.58 -49.54 28.88
CA LEU A 12 32.93 -48.78 27.81
C LEU A 12 32.12 -47.67 28.50
N ALA A 13 32.63 -46.44 28.51
CA ALA A 13 31.86 -45.28 28.97
C ALA A 13 31.08 -44.72 27.78
N THR A 14 29.81 -45.11 27.66
CA THR A 14 28.83 -44.48 26.76
C THR A 14 28.50 -43.09 27.29
N ALA A 15 29.03 -42.05 26.65
CA ALA A 15 28.51 -40.71 26.79
C ALA A 15 27.15 -40.64 26.08
N LEU A 16 26.06 -40.55 26.84
CA LEU A 16 24.77 -40.10 26.30
C LEU A 16 24.91 -38.62 25.95
N PRO A 17 24.76 -38.19 24.67
CA PRO A 17 24.44 -36.81 24.41
C PRO A 17 23.01 -36.58 24.92
N LEU A 18 22.86 -35.78 25.98
CA LEU A 18 21.59 -35.13 26.29
C LEU A 18 21.24 -34.28 25.07
N VAL A 19 20.34 -34.79 24.23
CA VAL A 19 19.61 -33.97 23.28
C VAL A 19 18.69 -33.11 24.12
N VAL A 20 19.15 -31.90 24.46
CA VAL A 20 18.28 -30.86 24.98
C VAL A 20 17.36 -30.51 23.82
N ALA A 21 16.14 -31.06 23.85
CA ALA A 21 15.07 -30.60 22.98
C ALA A 21 14.89 -29.11 23.30
N LEU A 22 15.33 -28.25 22.38
CA LEU A 22 14.92 -26.85 22.40
C LEU A 22 13.38 -26.87 22.45
N PRO A 23 12.75 -26.12 23.37
CA PRO A 23 11.30 -26.02 23.36
C PRO A 23 10.90 -25.53 21.97
N ALA A 24 10.06 -26.32 21.28
CA ALA A 24 9.32 -25.78 20.16
C ALA A 24 8.61 -24.53 20.70
N ALA A 25 8.95 -23.35 20.16
CA ALA A 25 8.18 -22.16 20.48
C ALA A 25 6.71 -22.51 20.23
N ALA A 26 5.88 -22.37 21.26
CA ALA A 26 4.46 -22.64 21.13
C ALA A 26 3.93 -21.74 20.01
N GLN A 27 3.41 -22.35 18.94
CA GLN A 27 2.83 -21.57 17.86
C GLN A 27 1.62 -20.83 18.39
N ILE A 28 1.54 -19.54 18.08
CA ILE A 28 0.43 -18.69 18.51
C ILE A 28 -0.74 -18.92 17.55
N ASP A 29 -1.86 -19.41 18.05
CA ASP A 29 -3.08 -19.55 17.26
C ASP A 29 -3.72 -18.16 17.08
N LEU A 30 -3.93 -17.74 15.83
CA LEU A 30 -4.64 -16.49 15.52
C LEU A 30 -6.14 -16.75 15.42
N THR A 31 -6.94 -15.82 15.94
CA THR A 31 -8.40 -15.83 15.80
C THR A 31 -8.82 -14.80 14.77
N ALA A 32 -9.49 -15.21 13.69
CA ALA A 32 -10.05 -14.26 12.73
C ALA A 32 -11.31 -13.59 13.31
N LEU A 33 -11.33 -12.26 13.30
CA LEU A 33 -12.51 -11.45 13.60
C LEU A 33 -13.37 -11.27 12.35
N SER A 34 -12.73 -11.07 11.19
CA SER A 34 -13.43 -10.94 9.91
C SER A 34 -12.63 -11.47 8.74
N THR A 35 -13.36 -11.85 7.69
CA THR A 35 -12.81 -12.28 6.40
C THR A 35 -13.67 -11.68 5.30
N GLU A 36 -13.06 -10.87 4.46
CA GLU A 36 -13.70 -10.32 3.27
C GLU A 36 -12.98 -10.83 2.02
N THR A 37 -13.77 -11.15 0.99
CA THR A 37 -13.24 -11.67 -0.26
C THR A 37 -13.89 -10.97 -1.44
N ARG A 38 -13.09 -10.66 -2.45
CA ARG A 38 -13.56 -10.11 -3.73
C ARG A 38 -12.80 -10.78 -4.86
N ALA A 39 -13.48 -10.98 -5.98
CA ALA A 39 -12.86 -11.57 -7.16
C ALA A 39 -12.96 -10.58 -8.32
N TYR A 40 -11.95 -10.55 -9.17
CA TYR A 40 -11.92 -9.73 -10.38
C TYR A 40 -11.45 -10.58 -11.56
N GLU A 41 -11.99 -10.33 -12.75
CA GLU A 41 -11.42 -10.91 -13.98
C GLU A 41 -10.15 -10.19 -14.40
N THR A 42 -10.16 -8.87 -14.22
CA THR A 42 -9.06 -7.95 -14.51
C THR A 42 -8.97 -6.95 -13.37
N ALA A 43 -7.76 -6.57 -12.98
CA ALA A 43 -7.55 -5.52 -11.99
C ALA A 43 -6.43 -4.58 -12.44
N THR A 44 -6.47 -3.34 -11.98
CA THR A 44 -5.58 -2.28 -12.40
C THR A 44 -4.31 -2.31 -11.56
N SER A 45 -3.15 -2.49 -12.20
CA SER A 45 -1.86 -2.39 -11.50
C SER A 45 -1.52 -0.93 -11.23
N TRP A 46 -1.24 -0.63 -9.95
CA TRP A 46 -0.68 0.64 -9.50
C TRP A 46 0.85 0.60 -9.39
N GLN A 47 1.48 -0.50 -9.78
CA GLN A 47 2.93 -0.61 -9.83
C GLN A 47 3.50 0.34 -10.88
N GLU A 48 4.47 1.18 -10.48
CA GLU A 48 5.13 2.16 -11.34
C GLU A 48 4.17 3.10 -12.13
N ARG A 49 2.91 3.16 -11.70
CA ARG A 49 1.88 4.05 -12.25
C ARG A 49 2.28 5.55 -12.25
N PRO A 50 2.98 6.09 -11.23
CA PRO A 50 3.35 7.52 -11.20
C PRO A 50 4.07 7.99 -12.48
N TYR A 51 4.81 7.10 -13.13
CA TYR A 51 5.68 7.43 -14.27
C TYR A 51 4.99 7.25 -15.64
N ARG A 52 3.75 6.75 -15.66
CA ARG A 52 3.00 6.51 -16.90
C ARG A 52 2.11 7.71 -17.25
N PRO A 53 2.04 8.10 -18.53
CA PRO A 53 1.04 9.05 -19.00
C PRO A 53 -0.38 8.56 -18.68
N ALA A 54 -1.31 9.50 -18.50
CA ALA A 54 -2.72 9.20 -18.40
C ALA A 54 -3.20 8.37 -19.61
N GLY A 55 -4.11 7.43 -19.39
CA GLY A 55 -4.58 6.47 -20.39
C GLY A 55 -3.64 5.28 -20.64
N VAL A 56 -2.39 5.30 -20.16
CA VAL A 56 -1.47 4.15 -20.23
C VAL A 56 -1.59 3.32 -18.95
N VAL A 57 -2.54 2.39 -18.96
CA VAL A 57 -2.91 1.57 -17.81
C VAL A 57 -2.41 0.15 -17.97
N GLU A 58 -1.78 -0.38 -16.92
CA GLU A 58 -1.45 -1.80 -16.84
C GLU A 58 -2.61 -2.55 -16.18
N TYR A 59 -3.13 -3.55 -16.87
CA TYR A 59 -4.14 -4.45 -16.35
C TYR A 59 -3.54 -5.82 -16.09
N VAL A 60 -3.78 -6.34 -14.89
CA VAL A 60 -3.46 -7.71 -14.51
C VAL A 60 -4.64 -8.58 -14.89
N SER A 61 -4.36 -9.69 -15.57
CA SER A 61 -5.34 -10.76 -15.83
C SER A 61 -4.60 -12.07 -16.09
N MET A 62 -5.27 -13.20 -15.86
CA MET A 62 -4.74 -14.50 -16.23
C MET A 62 -5.86 -15.34 -16.87
N PRO A 63 -5.71 -15.79 -18.13
CA PRO A 63 -6.70 -16.63 -18.78
C PRO A 63 -7.00 -17.89 -17.96
N GLY A 64 -8.29 -18.21 -17.80
CA GLY A 64 -8.73 -19.37 -17.00
C GLY A 64 -8.73 -19.16 -15.48
N SER A 65 -8.35 -17.97 -15.01
CA SER A 65 -8.28 -17.65 -13.58
C SER A 65 -9.07 -16.38 -13.23
N VAL A 66 -9.27 -16.16 -11.94
CA VAL A 66 -9.71 -14.90 -11.33
C VAL A 66 -8.66 -14.39 -10.37
N ILE A 67 -8.63 -13.08 -10.17
CA ILE A 67 -7.84 -12.39 -9.17
C ILE A 67 -8.67 -12.34 -7.89
N LEU A 68 -8.29 -13.11 -6.87
CA LEU A 68 -8.97 -13.15 -5.57
C LEU A 68 -8.23 -12.22 -4.59
N ASP A 69 -8.89 -11.15 -4.16
CA ASP A 69 -8.49 -10.30 -3.03
C ASP A 69 -9.09 -10.88 -1.74
N VAL A 70 -8.22 -11.20 -0.77
CA VAL A 70 -8.59 -11.70 0.54
C VAL A 70 -8.13 -10.69 1.58
N ARG A 71 -9.03 -10.31 2.48
CA ARG A 71 -8.78 -9.37 3.57
C ARG A 71 -9.16 -10.02 4.88
N MET A 72 -8.26 -9.91 5.85
CA MET A 72 -8.39 -10.55 7.15
C MET A 72 -8.15 -9.52 8.23
N VAL A 73 -9.02 -9.55 9.24
CA VAL A 73 -8.76 -8.93 10.54
C VAL A 73 -8.68 -10.04 11.56
N PHE A 74 -7.59 -10.10 12.30
CA PHE A 74 -7.39 -11.03 13.40
C PHE A 74 -7.38 -10.28 14.72
N ASP A 75 -7.88 -10.95 15.75
CA ASP A 75 -7.74 -10.53 17.12
C ASP A 75 -6.25 -10.47 17.48
N GLY A 76 -5.83 -9.42 18.16
CA GLY A 76 -4.46 -9.25 18.61
C GLY A 76 -4.12 -10.32 19.67
N PRO A 77 -3.18 -11.25 19.45
CA PRO A 77 -2.91 -12.34 20.41
C PRO A 77 -2.01 -11.85 21.56
N TRP A 78 -2.20 -10.61 22.00
CA TRP A 78 -1.28 -9.91 22.88
C TRP A 78 -1.32 -10.47 24.29
N SER A 79 -0.13 -10.65 24.86
CA SER A 79 0.04 -11.08 26.25
C SER A 79 1.40 -10.62 26.76
N ASP A 80 1.75 -10.95 27.99
CA ASP A 80 3.09 -10.70 28.52
C ASP A 80 4.19 -11.47 27.77
N GLU A 81 3.82 -12.58 27.14
CA GLU A 81 4.72 -13.42 26.35
C GLU A 81 4.71 -13.04 24.87
N VAL A 82 3.58 -12.55 24.35
CA VAL A 82 3.40 -12.21 22.93
C VAL A 82 3.44 -10.70 22.74
N GLN A 83 4.61 -10.20 22.35
CA GLN A 83 4.83 -8.77 22.08
C GLN A 83 4.77 -8.41 20.59
N ARG A 84 4.96 -9.40 19.70
CA ARG A 84 5.04 -9.18 18.26
C ARG A 84 4.55 -10.41 17.52
N VAL A 85 3.82 -10.18 16.43
CA VAL A 85 3.48 -11.19 15.42
C VAL A 85 4.14 -10.78 14.10
N SER A 86 4.71 -11.76 13.40
CA SER A 86 5.26 -11.57 12.06
C SER A 86 5.13 -12.86 11.27
N VAL A 87 4.48 -12.80 10.11
CA VAL A 87 4.31 -13.92 9.17
C VAL A 87 4.85 -13.50 7.83
N SER A 88 5.86 -14.21 7.33
CA SER A 88 6.39 -13.95 5.99
C SER A 88 5.31 -14.22 4.95
N SER A 89 5.26 -13.42 3.89
CA SER A 89 4.39 -13.70 2.74
C SER A 89 4.62 -15.10 2.13
N ARG A 90 5.78 -15.71 2.36
CA ARG A 90 6.08 -17.09 1.93
C ARG A 90 5.36 -18.15 2.76
N ASP A 91 4.99 -17.85 3.99
CA ASP A 91 4.30 -18.76 4.91
C ASP A 91 2.77 -18.58 4.84
N ILE A 92 2.30 -17.69 3.97
CA ILE A 92 0.89 -17.46 3.70
C ILE A 92 0.52 -18.19 2.41
N ARG A 93 -0.44 -19.11 2.52
CA ARG A 93 -0.89 -19.97 1.43
C ARG A 93 -2.40 -20.02 1.34
N LEU A 94 -2.89 -20.07 0.11
CA LEU A 94 -4.26 -20.42 -0.19
C LEU A 94 -4.27 -21.87 -0.72
N VAL A 95 -4.89 -22.76 0.03
CA VAL A 95 -5.02 -24.19 -0.32
C VAL A 95 -6.35 -24.40 -1.03
N LEU A 96 -6.29 -24.84 -2.28
CA LEU A 96 -7.46 -25.14 -3.09
C LEU A 96 -8.08 -26.51 -2.70
N PRO A 97 -9.33 -26.81 -3.10
CA PRO A 97 -9.99 -28.08 -2.76
C PRO A 97 -9.27 -29.33 -3.28
N ASP A 98 -8.45 -29.20 -4.32
CA ASP A 98 -7.63 -30.28 -4.88
C ASP A 98 -6.29 -30.48 -4.14
N GLY A 99 -6.02 -29.66 -3.12
CA GLY A 99 -4.77 -29.66 -2.34
C GLY A 99 -3.67 -28.78 -2.93
N THR A 100 -3.90 -28.10 -4.06
CA THR A 100 -2.93 -27.15 -4.63
C THR A 100 -2.72 -25.97 -3.70
N GLU A 101 -1.47 -25.63 -3.41
CA GLU A 101 -1.13 -24.46 -2.59
C GLU A 101 -0.69 -23.29 -3.46
N LEU A 102 -1.34 -22.15 -3.28
CA LEU A 102 -1.04 -20.90 -3.97
C LEU A 102 -0.40 -19.91 -3.00
N GLY A 103 0.68 -19.27 -3.42
CA GLY A 103 1.22 -18.10 -2.71
C GLY A 103 0.46 -16.83 -3.07
N ALA A 104 0.39 -15.88 -2.14
CA ALA A 104 -0.07 -14.54 -2.46
C ALA A 104 0.90 -13.91 -3.47
N VAL A 105 0.37 -13.26 -4.51
CA VAL A 105 1.14 -12.61 -5.58
C VAL A 105 1.17 -11.09 -5.46
N GLY A 106 0.29 -10.53 -4.62
CA GLY A 106 0.13 -9.09 -4.50
C GLY A 106 -0.70 -8.70 -3.29
N GLY A 107 -1.09 -7.44 -3.26
CA GLY A 107 -1.98 -6.86 -2.27
C GLY A 107 -2.35 -5.42 -2.63
N HIS A 108 -3.01 -4.77 -1.70
CA HIS A 108 -3.35 -3.35 -1.78
C HIS A 108 -2.54 -2.61 -0.70
N PRO A 109 -1.56 -1.75 -1.03
CA PRO A 109 -1.02 -0.77 -0.10
C PRO A 109 -2.11 0.12 0.50
N ASN A 110 -2.99 0.63 -0.36
CA ASN A 110 -4.24 1.31 -0.03
C ASN A 110 -5.36 0.69 -0.88
N TRP A 111 -6.59 0.67 -0.38
CA TRP A 111 -7.73 0.15 -1.13
C TRP A 111 -7.93 0.89 -2.45
N GLY A 112 -8.26 0.15 -3.51
CA GLY A 112 -8.31 0.63 -4.89
C GLY A 112 -6.94 0.79 -5.59
N GLN A 113 -5.82 0.56 -4.87
CA GLN A 113 -4.46 0.70 -5.41
C GLN A 113 -3.69 -0.63 -5.41
N MET A 114 -4.11 -1.61 -6.21
CA MET A 114 -3.48 -2.94 -6.26
C MET A 114 -2.00 -2.88 -6.71
N THR A 115 -1.13 -3.65 -6.05
CA THR A 115 0.26 -3.91 -6.49
C THR A 115 0.59 -5.40 -6.48
N LEU A 116 1.50 -5.81 -7.37
CA LEU A 116 2.01 -7.19 -7.45
C LEU A 116 3.18 -7.43 -6.49
N GLN A 117 3.01 -6.99 -5.25
CA GLN A 117 3.96 -7.24 -4.17
C GLN A 117 3.23 -7.91 -3.01
N SER A 118 3.55 -9.18 -2.76
CA SER A 118 2.95 -9.96 -1.69
C SER A 118 3.26 -9.34 -0.33
N ARG A 119 2.24 -9.24 0.52
CA ARG A 119 2.37 -8.63 1.85
C ARG A 119 2.54 -9.69 2.94
N SER A 120 3.44 -9.40 3.86
CA SER A 120 3.57 -10.12 5.14
C SER A 120 2.50 -9.62 6.11
N LEU A 121 2.10 -10.44 7.08
CA LEU A 121 1.35 -9.98 8.24
C LEU A 121 2.35 -9.59 9.32
N SER A 122 2.18 -8.43 9.95
CA SER A 122 2.99 -8.06 11.10
C SER A 122 2.24 -7.10 12.01
N GLY A 123 2.43 -7.24 13.32
CA GLY A 123 1.96 -6.29 14.29
C GLY A 123 2.69 -6.42 15.61
N SER A 124 2.53 -5.41 16.45
CA SER A 124 3.15 -5.34 17.76
C SER A 124 2.10 -5.01 18.80
N ARG A 125 2.27 -5.58 19.99
CA ARG A 125 1.46 -5.26 21.15
C ARG A 125 1.47 -3.75 21.40
N PRO A 126 0.30 -3.12 21.65
CA PRO A 126 0.26 -1.71 21.99
C PRO A 126 1.00 -1.44 23.30
N ARG A 127 1.52 -0.22 23.44
CA ARG A 127 2.31 0.17 24.61
C ARG A 127 1.52 0.07 25.91
N ASP A 128 0.23 0.39 25.84
CA ASP A 128 -0.65 0.54 27.01
C ASP A 128 -1.52 -0.72 27.24
N PHE A 129 -1.14 -1.86 26.68
CA PHE A 129 -1.77 -3.16 26.94
C PHE A 129 -1.82 -3.47 28.46
N PRO A 130 -2.94 -4.01 28.99
CA PRO A 130 -4.14 -4.48 28.29
C PRO A 130 -5.24 -3.43 28.12
N THR A 131 -4.95 -2.15 28.37
CA THR A 131 -5.95 -1.08 28.20
C THR A 131 -6.29 -0.90 26.72
N ASP A 132 -5.25 -0.93 25.89
CA ASP A 132 -5.38 -0.96 24.44
C ASP A 132 -5.22 -2.39 23.95
N ASP A 133 -6.07 -2.78 23.00
CA ASP A 133 -5.99 -4.03 22.28
C ASP A 133 -6.03 -3.72 20.78
N ARG A 134 -5.01 -4.20 20.05
CA ARG A 134 -4.82 -3.81 18.64
C ARG A 134 -4.98 -5.02 17.75
N ASP A 135 -5.94 -4.94 16.85
CA ASP A 135 -6.14 -5.98 15.84
C ASP A 135 -4.98 -6.06 14.83
N LEU A 136 -4.89 -7.22 14.21
CA LEU A 136 -3.94 -7.54 13.15
C LEU A 136 -4.64 -7.53 11.80
N TYR A 137 -4.13 -6.73 10.88
CA TYR A 137 -4.70 -6.59 9.54
C TYR A 137 -3.79 -7.22 8.50
N TRP A 138 -4.38 -7.99 7.60
CA TRP A 138 -3.67 -8.54 6.46
C TRP A 138 -4.53 -8.57 5.22
N ASN A 139 -3.91 -8.33 4.07
CA ASN A 139 -4.55 -8.48 2.79
C ASN A 139 -3.60 -9.08 1.76
N GLY A 140 -4.16 -9.89 0.87
CA GLY A 140 -3.39 -10.61 -0.13
C GLY A 140 -4.21 -10.90 -1.37
N ILE A 141 -3.51 -10.91 -2.50
CA ILE A 141 -4.08 -11.25 -3.79
C ILE A 141 -3.56 -12.61 -4.23
N PHE A 142 -4.47 -13.46 -4.70
CA PHE A 142 -4.19 -14.79 -5.25
C PHE A 142 -4.73 -14.90 -6.67
N ILE A 143 -4.12 -15.75 -7.48
CA ILE A 143 -4.63 -16.10 -8.81
C ILE A 143 -5.25 -17.49 -8.73
N VAL A 144 -6.57 -17.57 -8.82
CA VAL A 144 -7.33 -18.79 -8.54
C VAL A 144 -8.02 -19.27 -9.82
N PRO A 145 -8.03 -20.59 -10.14
CA PRO A 145 -8.74 -21.11 -11.30
C PRO A 145 -10.23 -20.74 -11.29
N LYS A 146 -10.77 -20.35 -12.45
CA LYS A 146 -12.22 -20.11 -12.62
C LYS A 146 -13.01 -21.36 -12.25
N GLY A 147 -14.11 -21.17 -11.52
CA GLY A 147 -14.95 -22.26 -11.01
C GLY A 147 -14.58 -22.74 -9.61
N THR A 148 -13.46 -22.31 -9.05
CA THR A 148 -13.18 -22.47 -7.61
C THR A 148 -14.17 -21.62 -6.83
N THR A 149 -14.86 -22.21 -5.84
CA THR A 149 -15.85 -21.52 -4.99
C THR A 149 -15.42 -21.42 -3.54
N THR A 150 -14.52 -22.30 -3.10
CA THR A 150 -13.97 -22.33 -1.75
C THR A 150 -12.47 -22.62 -1.79
N ALA A 151 -11.76 -22.13 -0.79
CA ALA A 151 -10.37 -22.45 -0.53
C ALA A 151 -10.10 -22.31 0.98
N THR A 152 -8.92 -22.70 1.43
CA THR A 152 -8.50 -22.55 2.83
C THR A 152 -7.29 -21.63 2.89
N LEU A 153 -7.41 -20.51 3.58
CA LEU A 153 -6.27 -19.65 3.89
C LEU A 153 -5.50 -20.24 5.07
N ARG A 154 -4.19 -20.43 4.90
CA ARG A 154 -3.28 -20.95 5.91
C ARG A 154 -2.14 -19.98 6.16
N LEU A 155 -1.92 -19.61 7.41
CA LEU A 155 -0.74 -18.86 7.87
C LEU A 155 0.09 -19.79 8.74
N GLY A 156 1.39 -19.87 8.44
CA GLY A 156 2.36 -20.67 9.21
C GLY A 156 3.53 -19.84 9.73
N GLY A 157 4.51 -20.53 10.32
CA GLY A 157 5.68 -19.94 10.97
C GLY A 157 5.54 -19.99 12.50
N ASP A 158 5.78 -18.86 13.15
CA ASP A 158 5.65 -18.69 14.61
C ASP A 158 4.18 -18.56 15.07
N VAL A 159 3.27 -18.39 14.12
CA VAL A 159 1.82 -18.38 14.34
C VAL A 159 1.14 -19.44 13.50
N ARG A 160 -0.10 -19.77 13.85
CA ARG A 160 -0.94 -20.70 13.11
C ARG A 160 -2.33 -20.10 12.90
N PHE A 161 -2.78 -20.15 11.65
CA PHE A 161 -4.17 -19.93 11.28
C PHE A 161 -4.55 -20.85 10.13
N GLU A 162 -5.76 -21.38 10.18
CA GLU A 162 -6.37 -22.09 9.07
C GLU A 162 -7.86 -21.74 9.04
N GLY A 163 -8.33 -21.18 7.94
CA GLY A 163 -9.71 -20.71 7.81
C GLY A 163 -10.23 -20.84 6.39
N ALA A 164 -11.51 -21.20 6.25
CA ALA A 164 -12.16 -21.26 4.96
C ALA A 164 -12.35 -19.84 4.39
N VAL A 165 -12.08 -19.68 3.10
CA VAL A 165 -12.37 -18.47 2.34
C VAL A 165 -13.28 -18.82 1.16
N THR A 166 -14.24 -17.94 0.88
CA THR A 166 -15.12 -18.07 -0.28
C THR A 166 -14.48 -17.39 -1.47
N VAL A 167 -14.67 -17.95 -2.66
CA VAL A 167 -14.26 -17.32 -3.93
C VAL A 167 -15.54 -16.85 -4.61
N PRO A 168 -15.90 -15.56 -4.50
CA PRO A 168 -17.12 -15.04 -5.10
C PRO A 168 -17.00 -14.98 -6.63
N GLY A 169 -18.14 -14.77 -7.30
CA GLY A 169 -18.13 -14.38 -8.71
C GLY A 169 -17.40 -13.05 -8.92
N PRO A 170 -16.74 -12.86 -10.07
CA PRO A 170 -15.96 -11.65 -10.30
C PRO A 170 -16.84 -10.41 -10.38
N THR A 171 -16.37 -9.32 -9.78
CA THR A 171 -16.99 -8.00 -9.79
C THR A 171 -16.08 -6.98 -10.46
N ARG A 172 -16.56 -5.74 -10.61
CA ARG A 172 -15.72 -4.62 -11.00
C ARG A 172 -14.81 -4.22 -9.84
N GLU A 173 -13.59 -3.82 -10.15
CA GLU A 173 -12.64 -3.25 -9.19
C GLU A 173 -13.19 -1.94 -8.59
N GLU A 174 -12.88 -1.69 -7.32
CA GLU A 174 -13.17 -0.43 -6.64
C GLU A 174 -12.28 0.68 -7.20
N ASP A 175 -12.86 1.83 -7.50
CA ASP A 175 -12.11 2.99 -7.95
C ASP A 175 -11.44 3.68 -6.75
N ALA A 176 -10.12 3.86 -6.79
CA ALA A 176 -9.37 4.57 -5.75
C ALA A 176 -9.88 6.01 -5.53
N ALA A 177 -10.44 6.66 -6.54
CA ALA A 177 -11.03 7.98 -6.42
C ALA A 177 -12.35 7.98 -5.61
N SER A 178 -13.02 6.83 -5.45
CA SER A 178 -14.31 6.74 -4.75
C SER A 178 -14.22 6.92 -3.23
N PHE A 179 -13.01 6.86 -2.67
CA PHE A 179 -12.77 7.00 -1.23
C PHE A 179 -12.69 8.46 -0.76
N ALA A 180 -12.64 9.43 -1.70
CA ALA A 180 -12.53 10.85 -1.38
C ALA A 180 -13.22 11.72 -2.44
N THR A 181 -13.46 12.98 -2.09
CA THR A 181 -13.82 14.02 -3.06
C THR A 181 -12.67 14.98 -3.24
N PHE A 182 -12.50 15.50 -4.46
CA PHE A 182 -11.41 16.38 -4.82
C PHE A 182 -11.97 17.64 -5.47
N ARG A 183 -11.59 18.81 -4.96
CA ARG A 183 -12.08 20.08 -5.47
C ARG A 183 -10.94 21.08 -5.64
N PRO A 184 -10.61 21.49 -6.88
CA PRO A 184 -9.76 22.64 -7.11
C PRO A 184 -10.42 23.90 -6.50
N THR A 185 -9.68 24.60 -5.64
CA THR A 185 -10.14 25.81 -4.93
C THR A 185 -9.43 27.06 -5.41
N GLY A 186 -8.18 26.93 -5.89
CA GLY A 186 -7.34 28.03 -6.34
C GLY A 186 -6.40 27.62 -7.45
N VAL A 187 -6.04 28.58 -8.31
CA VAL A 187 -5.04 28.40 -9.37
C VAL A 187 -4.16 29.65 -9.42
N ARG A 188 -2.84 29.46 -9.42
CA ARG A 188 -1.85 30.51 -9.71
C ARG A 188 -0.94 30.05 -10.84
N ARG A 189 -0.44 30.99 -11.66
CA ARG A 189 0.44 30.67 -12.79
C ARG A 189 1.61 31.63 -12.82
N PHE A 190 2.82 31.08 -12.88
CA PHE A 190 4.04 31.88 -12.85
C PHE A 190 5.17 31.21 -13.63
N ARG A 191 6.18 31.99 -14.04
CA ARG A 191 7.34 31.48 -14.78
C ARG A 191 8.41 30.86 -13.89
N ILE A 192 8.50 31.32 -12.63
CA ILE A 192 9.52 30.89 -11.67
C ILE A 192 8.85 30.62 -10.33
N ALA A 193 8.97 29.40 -9.81
CA ALA A 193 8.65 29.10 -8.40
C ALA A 193 9.83 29.48 -7.51
N GLU A 194 9.61 30.29 -6.49
CA GLU A 194 10.59 30.58 -5.46
C GLU A 194 10.48 29.62 -4.28
N LEU A 195 11.62 29.11 -3.81
CA LEU A 195 11.74 28.15 -2.72
C LEU A 195 12.77 28.64 -1.68
N GLN A 196 12.64 28.17 -0.45
CA GLN A 196 13.61 28.43 0.63
C GLN A 196 13.93 27.15 1.41
N ASP A 197 15.21 26.86 1.61
CA ASP A 197 15.68 25.75 2.49
C ASP A 197 16.11 26.34 3.83
N GLY A 198 15.71 25.70 4.93
CA GLY A 198 16.09 26.14 6.27
C GLY A 198 15.06 27.06 6.92
N ARG A 199 15.47 27.74 7.99
CA ARG A 199 14.58 28.58 8.81
C ARG A 199 15.26 29.90 9.16
N GLY A 200 14.47 30.96 9.26
CA GLY A 200 14.95 32.28 9.69
C GLY A 200 15.90 32.93 8.69
N THR A 201 16.84 33.73 9.19
CA THR A 201 17.74 34.56 8.38
C THR A 201 18.80 33.76 7.60
N GLU A 202 18.92 32.47 7.86
CA GLU A 202 19.85 31.56 7.18
C GLU A 202 19.18 30.76 6.06
N ALA A 203 17.91 31.05 5.76
CA ALA A 203 17.18 30.34 4.73
C ALA A 203 17.84 30.58 3.35
N VAL A 204 18.13 29.50 2.63
CA VAL A 204 18.75 29.54 1.31
C VAL A 204 17.67 29.55 0.24
N SER A 205 17.61 30.63 -0.53
CA SER A 205 16.69 30.74 -1.66
C SER A 205 17.12 29.87 -2.84
N SER A 206 16.17 29.24 -3.49
CA SER A 206 16.35 28.53 -4.77
C SER A 206 15.12 28.72 -5.64
N THR A 207 15.23 28.41 -6.92
CA THR A 207 14.13 28.62 -7.87
C THR A 207 13.96 27.43 -8.81
N ILE A 208 12.73 27.24 -9.27
CA ILE A 208 12.38 26.31 -10.34
C ILE A 208 11.83 27.12 -11.52
N PRO A 209 12.59 27.30 -12.62
CA PRO A 209 12.08 27.97 -13.81
C PRO A 209 11.26 27.02 -14.69
N ALA A 210 10.18 27.53 -15.27
CA ALA A 210 9.44 26.85 -16.33
C ALA A 210 10.24 26.86 -17.65
N PRO A 211 10.17 25.79 -18.47
CA PRO A 211 10.68 25.81 -19.83
C PRO A 211 10.05 26.90 -20.70
N GLN A 212 10.70 27.30 -21.79
CA GLN A 212 10.16 28.28 -22.73
C GLN A 212 8.80 27.83 -23.30
N GLY A 213 7.82 28.74 -23.32
CA GLY A 213 6.44 28.46 -23.78
C GLY A 213 5.58 27.72 -22.75
N MET A 214 6.12 27.46 -21.57
CA MET A 214 5.42 26.83 -20.44
C MET A 214 5.40 27.76 -19.24
N VAL A 215 4.49 27.49 -18.31
CA VAL A 215 4.42 28.11 -16.97
C VAL A 215 4.23 27.03 -15.93
N ILE A 216 4.54 27.36 -14.68
CA ILE A 216 4.18 26.53 -13.54
C ILE A 216 2.76 26.94 -13.12
N ALA A 217 1.83 25.99 -13.19
CA ALA A 217 0.51 26.11 -12.63
C ALA A 217 0.52 25.48 -11.23
N GLU A 218 0.25 26.31 -10.23
CA GLU A 218 -0.01 25.88 -8.87
C GLU A 218 -1.52 25.77 -8.66
N VAL A 219 -1.99 24.59 -8.27
CA VAL A 219 -3.40 24.31 -8.03
C VAL A 219 -3.60 23.93 -6.57
N GLU A 220 -4.46 24.66 -5.89
CA GLU A 220 -4.96 24.31 -4.57
C GLU A 220 -6.12 23.33 -4.74
N ILE A 221 -6.07 22.21 -4.03
CA ILE A 221 -7.01 21.10 -4.10
C ILE A 221 -7.46 20.79 -2.67
N ASP A 222 -8.74 20.99 -2.40
CA ASP A 222 -9.39 20.48 -1.19
C ASP A 222 -9.69 18.99 -1.39
N VAL A 223 -9.17 18.16 -0.47
CA VAL A 223 -9.34 16.70 -0.46
C VAL A 223 -10.13 16.32 0.78
N SER A 224 -11.32 15.75 0.59
CA SER A 224 -12.19 15.32 1.68
C SER A 224 -12.34 13.80 1.70
N GLY A 225 -12.04 13.17 2.83
CA GLY A 225 -12.17 11.74 3.01
C GLY A 225 -13.63 11.32 3.14
N VAL A 226 -14.11 10.45 2.24
CA VAL A 226 -15.49 9.93 2.27
C VAL A 226 -15.53 8.57 2.94
N MET A 227 -14.51 7.74 2.71
CA MET A 227 -14.33 6.41 3.30
C MET A 227 -12.85 6.12 3.50
N SER A 228 -12.52 5.19 4.40
CA SER A 228 -11.14 4.76 4.59
C SER A 228 -10.66 3.92 3.40
N ASN A 229 -9.45 4.22 2.93
CA ASN A 229 -8.72 3.34 2.03
C ASN A 229 -7.54 2.64 2.73
N GLN A 230 -7.44 2.76 4.06
CA GLN A 230 -6.39 2.11 4.83
C GLN A 230 -6.68 0.62 5.03
N VAL A 231 -5.61 -0.15 4.91
CA VAL A 231 -5.68 -1.60 5.11
C VAL A 231 -5.50 -2.01 6.57
N ASP A 232 -5.07 -1.11 7.44
CA ASP A 232 -4.76 -1.35 8.85
C ASP A 232 -5.88 -0.91 9.81
N GLY A 233 -7.07 -0.61 9.27
CA GLY A 233 -8.26 -0.27 10.04
C GLY A 233 -8.38 1.21 10.42
N ASP A 234 -7.37 2.03 10.16
CA ASP A 234 -7.46 3.47 10.42
C ASP A 234 -8.57 4.12 9.60
N ASP A 235 -9.36 5.01 10.21
CA ASP A 235 -10.46 5.72 9.53
C ASP A 235 -9.95 6.94 8.74
N ARG A 236 -9.12 6.67 7.73
CA ARG A 236 -8.40 7.68 6.97
C ARG A 236 -8.38 7.38 5.48
N PHE A 237 -8.51 8.42 4.67
CA PHE A 237 -8.12 8.36 3.26
C PHE A 237 -6.68 8.83 3.14
N THR A 238 -5.82 8.04 2.51
CA THR A 238 -4.42 8.40 2.23
C THR A 238 -4.10 8.30 0.75
N TRP A 239 -3.11 9.07 0.31
CA TRP A 239 -2.67 9.10 -1.06
C TRP A 239 -1.24 9.60 -1.15
N ASN A 240 -0.64 9.44 -2.31
CA ASN A 240 0.58 10.16 -2.66
C ASN A 240 0.28 11.28 -3.65
N THR A 241 1.04 12.37 -3.63
CA THR A 241 0.89 13.49 -4.58
C THR A 241 0.85 13.02 -6.03
N HIS A 242 1.71 12.07 -6.39
CA HIS A 242 1.80 11.51 -7.74
C HIS A 242 0.59 10.65 -8.17
N ASN A 243 -0.39 10.44 -7.30
CA ASN A 243 -1.67 9.85 -7.70
C ASN A 243 -2.54 10.85 -8.47
N PHE A 244 -2.26 12.15 -8.37
CA PHE A 244 -2.88 13.16 -9.21
C PHE A 244 -2.17 13.29 -10.55
N ARG A 245 -2.96 13.53 -11.60
CA ARG A 245 -2.45 13.94 -12.91
C ARG A 245 -3.26 15.10 -13.43
N LEU A 246 -2.61 16.01 -14.13
CA LEU A 246 -3.25 17.08 -14.86
C LEU A 246 -3.13 16.76 -16.36
N VAL A 247 -4.24 16.76 -17.08
CA VAL A 247 -4.31 16.29 -18.47
C VAL A 247 -5.09 17.28 -19.30
N ASP A 248 -4.61 17.64 -20.49
CA ASP A 248 -5.39 18.49 -21.41
C ASP A 248 -6.56 17.72 -22.07
N ASP A 249 -7.31 18.40 -22.93
CA ASP A 249 -8.42 17.76 -23.67
C ASP A 249 -7.94 16.74 -24.72
N ALA A 250 -6.71 16.88 -25.22
CA ALA A 250 -6.10 15.93 -26.15
C ALA A 250 -5.58 14.65 -25.45
N GLY A 251 -5.54 14.63 -24.12
CA GLY A 251 -5.03 13.51 -23.33
C GLY A 251 -3.53 13.61 -22.99
N VAL A 252 -2.88 14.74 -23.29
CA VAL A 252 -1.48 14.96 -22.94
C VAL A 252 -1.37 15.20 -21.44
N THR A 253 -0.49 14.44 -20.79
CA THR A 253 -0.23 14.58 -19.35
C THR A 253 0.77 15.71 -19.09
N MET A 254 0.40 16.63 -18.21
CA MET A 254 1.25 17.74 -17.78
C MET A 254 2.33 17.24 -16.80
N GLY A 255 3.51 17.84 -16.85
CA GLY A 255 4.62 17.43 -15.99
C GLY A 255 4.38 17.82 -14.54
N LEU A 256 4.21 16.84 -13.65
CA LEU A 256 4.14 17.10 -12.20
C LEU A 256 5.51 17.62 -11.73
N VAL A 257 5.50 18.76 -11.04
CA VAL A 257 6.68 19.31 -10.36
C VAL A 257 6.75 18.77 -8.94
N GLY A 258 5.62 18.75 -8.22
CA GLY A 258 5.53 18.25 -6.86
C GLY A 258 4.43 18.93 -6.05
N GLU A 259 4.50 18.77 -4.73
CA GLU A 259 3.59 19.42 -3.78
C GLU A 259 4.34 20.52 -3.01
N ARG A 260 3.71 21.69 -2.88
CA ARG A 260 4.24 22.74 -2.01
C ARG A 260 3.98 22.36 -0.56
N PHE A 261 5.06 22.26 0.19
CA PHE A 261 5.04 21.99 1.62
C PHE A 261 5.95 23.00 2.32
N MET A 262 5.35 23.89 3.12
CA MET A 262 6.04 25.05 3.68
C MET A 262 6.68 25.89 2.55
N ASN A 263 7.96 26.22 2.66
CA ASN A 263 8.68 27.02 1.66
C ASN A 263 9.42 26.14 0.62
N ARG A 264 9.01 24.87 0.46
CA ARG A 264 9.66 23.87 -0.40
C ARG A 264 8.65 23.19 -1.31
N VAL A 265 9.17 22.57 -2.37
CA VAL A 265 8.43 21.64 -3.21
C VAL A 265 9.01 20.25 -3.01
N LEU A 266 8.15 19.28 -2.73
CA LEU A 266 8.50 17.88 -2.58
C LEU A 266 7.99 17.12 -3.81
N ASP A 267 8.88 16.37 -4.47
CA ASP A 267 8.55 15.60 -5.67
C ASP A 267 7.40 14.61 -5.43
N SER A 268 7.32 14.06 -4.22
CA SER A 268 6.19 13.23 -3.77
C SER A 268 6.06 13.31 -2.26
N GLN A 269 4.82 13.42 -1.78
CA GLN A 269 4.48 13.38 -0.37
C GLN A 269 3.38 12.34 -0.12
N TYR A 270 3.54 11.56 0.95
CA TYR A 270 2.47 10.72 1.48
C TYR A 270 1.56 11.57 2.36
N ASN A 271 0.28 11.59 2.02
CA ASN A 271 -0.71 12.44 2.61
C ASN A 271 -1.88 11.61 3.14
N GLY A 272 -2.67 12.22 4.02
CA GLY A 272 -3.95 11.65 4.38
C GLY A 272 -4.86 12.63 5.10
N VAL A 273 -6.14 12.29 5.15
CA VAL A 273 -7.21 13.03 5.83
C VAL A 273 -8.16 12.05 6.49
N ASN A 274 -8.60 12.36 7.71
CA ASN A 274 -9.58 11.52 8.39
C ASN A 274 -10.89 11.51 7.61
N VAL A 275 -11.63 10.40 7.68
CA VAL A 275 -12.95 10.33 7.06
C VAL A 275 -13.88 11.39 7.68
N GLY A 276 -14.67 12.04 6.84
CA GLY A 276 -15.53 13.17 7.21
C GLY A 276 -14.82 14.51 7.40
N SER A 277 -13.48 14.55 7.26
CA SER A 277 -12.68 15.77 7.31
C SER A 277 -12.15 16.16 5.91
N SER A 278 -11.65 17.39 5.78
CA SER A 278 -10.98 17.88 4.58
C SER A 278 -9.59 18.45 4.88
N THR A 279 -8.75 18.52 3.85
CA THR A 279 -7.44 19.14 3.90
C THR A 279 -7.09 19.74 2.53
N GLU A 280 -6.51 20.92 2.54
CA GLU A 280 -6.01 21.57 1.33
C GLU A 280 -4.59 21.08 1.01
N ARG A 281 -4.35 20.89 -0.30
CA ARG A 281 -3.04 20.54 -0.87
C ARG A 281 -2.75 21.45 -2.04
N THR A 282 -1.50 21.88 -2.15
CA THR A 282 -1.05 22.77 -3.21
C THR A 282 -0.09 22.01 -4.11
N VAL A 283 -0.51 21.69 -5.33
CA VAL A 283 0.25 20.83 -6.25
C VAL A 283 0.63 21.63 -7.49
N LEU A 284 1.86 21.43 -7.96
CA LEU A 284 2.47 22.22 -9.03
C LEU A 284 2.68 21.35 -10.28
N TRP A 285 2.30 21.88 -11.44
CA TRP A 285 2.53 21.27 -12.75
C TRP A 285 3.17 22.27 -13.72
N VAL A 286 3.97 21.77 -14.64
CA VAL A 286 4.39 22.51 -15.84
C VAL A 286 3.31 22.35 -16.91
N VAL A 287 2.77 23.47 -17.39
CA VAL A 287 1.69 23.51 -18.38
C VAL A 287 2.02 24.51 -19.50
N PRO A 288 1.49 24.34 -20.73
CA PRO A 288 1.60 25.35 -21.78
C PRO A 288 1.03 26.72 -21.35
N GLU A 289 1.63 27.81 -21.80
CA GLU A 289 1.16 29.18 -21.49
C GLU A 289 -0.27 29.42 -21.99
N ASP A 290 -0.66 28.82 -23.12
CA ASP A 290 -1.97 28.97 -23.74
C ASP A 290 -3.02 27.97 -23.25
N LEU A 291 -2.66 27.02 -22.37
CA LEU A 291 -3.61 26.06 -21.82
C LEU A 291 -4.58 26.77 -20.85
N THR A 292 -5.87 26.80 -21.22
CA THR A 292 -6.91 27.51 -20.45
C THR A 292 -7.71 26.62 -19.53
N GLU A 293 -7.75 25.32 -19.76
CA GLU A 293 -8.44 24.35 -18.91
C GLU A 293 -7.67 23.03 -18.95
N ALA A 294 -7.71 22.28 -17.84
CA ALA A 294 -7.22 20.93 -17.80
C ALA A 294 -8.12 20.03 -16.93
N ARG A 295 -8.04 18.73 -17.13
CA ARG A 295 -8.67 17.70 -16.31
C ARG A 295 -7.75 17.30 -15.18
N LEU A 296 -8.25 17.33 -13.95
CA LEU A 296 -7.59 16.73 -12.80
C LEU A 296 -8.06 15.29 -12.66
N LEU A 297 -7.11 14.35 -12.71
CA LEU A 297 -7.35 12.93 -12.53
C LEU A 297 -6.77 12.47 -11.19
N PHE A 298 -7.43 11.52 -10.53
CA PHE A 298 -6.86 10.70 -9.46
C PHE A 298 -6.81 9.25 -9.95
N GLY A 299 -5.61 8.72 -10.16
CA GLY A 299 -5.44 7.51 -10.97
C GLY A 299 -5.85 7.77 -12.43
N GLU A 300 -6.86 7.04 -12.92
CA GLU A 300 -7.46 7.25 -14.25
C GLU A 300 -8.79 8.01 -14.21
N THR A 301 -9.31 8.30 -13.01
CA THR A 301 -10.64 8.87 -12.86
C THR A 301 -10.52 10.39 -12.89
N GLU A 302 -11.21 11.03 -13.84
CA GLU A 302 -11.39 12.48 -13.82
C GLU A 302 -12.21 12.87 -12.59
N VAL A 303 -11.60 13.65 -11.70
CA VAL A 303 -12.20 14.09 -10.44
C VAL A 303 -12.63 15.55 -10.47
N ALA A 304 -12.02 16.36 -11.34
CA ALA A 304 -12.40 17.77 -11.52
C ALA A 304 -11.87 18.36 -12.84
N ARG A 305 -12.37 19.56 -13.17
CA ARG A 305 -11.82 20.45 -14.19
C ARG A 305 -11.10 21.62 -13.50
N VAL A 306 -9.96 22.03 -14.04
CA VAL A 306 -9.10 23.09 -13.50
C VAL A 306 -9.06 24.25 -14.49
N PRO A 307 -9.64 25.42 -14.16
CA PRO A 307 -9.67 26.58 -15.06
C PRO A 307 -8.34 27.35 -15.01
N LEU A 308 -7.33 26.89 -15.77
CA LEU A 308 -6.01 27.51 -15.82
C LEU A 308 -6.01 28.92 -16.42
N GLY A 309 -6.93 29.21 -17.34
CA GLY A 309 -7.01 30.47 -18.07
C GLY A 309 -7.51 31.65 -17.25
N THR A 310 -8.08 31.41 -16.06
CA THR A 310 -8.57 32.49 -15.19
C THR A 310 -7.46 33.12 -14.35
N ALA A 311 -6.32 32.44 -14.20
CA ALA A 311 -5.17 32.93 -13.47
C ALA A 311 -4.23 33.70 -14.40
N ALA A 312 -3.91 34.95 -14.03
CA ALA A 312 -2.89 35.72 -14.73
C ALA A 312 -1.51 35.07 -14.57
N ILE A 313 -0.68 35.18 -15.60
CA ILE A 313 0.71 34.69 -15.57
C ILE A 313 1.61 35.79 -15.04
N THR A 314 2.28 35.53 -13.92
CA THR A 314 3.32 36.41 -13.33
C THR A 314 4.72 35.86 -13.61
N ASP A 315 5.75 36.67 -13.37
CA ASP A 315 7.13 36.21 -13.56
C ASP A 315 7.58 35.28 -12.42
N THR A 316 7.20 35.60 -11.19
CA THR A 316 7.42 34.79 -9.97
C THR A 316 6.09 34.47 -9.31
N ASP A 317 6.11 33.50 -8.40
CA ASP A 317 4.96 33.18 -7.54
C ASP A 317 4.68 34.23 -6.45
#